data_AF-A0A1M7UCK4-F1
#
_entry.id   AF-A0A1M7UCK4-F1
#
_cell.length_a   1.000
_cell.length_b   1.000
_cell.length_c   1.000
_cell.angle_alpha   90.00
_cell.angle_beta   90.00
_cell.angle_gamma   90.00
#
_symmetry.space_group_name_H-M   'P 1'
#
loop_
_entity.id
_entity.type
_entity.pdbx_description
1 polymer ?
#
loop_
_entity_poly.entity_id
_entity_poly.type
_entity_poly.pdbx_seq_one_letter_code
_entity_poly.pdbx_strand_id
1 'polypeptide(L)'
;MTYGLPAPNLAAPDPSRSRAIRQLYRILRVPEAHGRRLLRRWLSAEQLAQFDARNFFDVIGCHTAKRYRVYYANVANVEEIDKVGRPIKRYCFIPKGDLVPGDVMLAQKIALETDELAALAVANKFTPRPQRTN
;
A
#
# COMPACT_ATOMS: atom_id res chain seq x y z
N MET A 1 22.66 54.76 -2.36
CA MET A 1 23.55 53.73 -2.96
C MET A 1 23.25 52.41 -2.27
N THR A 2 22.50 51.52 -2.93
CA THR A 2 21.98 50.27 -2.36
C THR A 2 22.96 49.12 -2.60
N TYR A 3 23.41 48.46 -1.54
CA TYR A 3 24.18 47.22 -1.60
C TYR A 3 23.22 46.04 -1.87
N GLY A 4 23.30 45.44 -3.05
CA GLY A 4 22.58 44.20 -3.38
C GLY A 4 23.42 42.98 -3.02
N LEU A 5 22.91 42.12 -2.14
CA LEU A 5 23.48 40.79 -1.88
C LEU A 5 23.33 39.90 -3.12
N PRO A 6 24.35 39.11 -3.49
CA PRO A 6 24.24 38.18 -4.62
C PRO A 6 23.29 37.03 -4.30
N ALA A 7 22.43 36.67 -5.27
CA ALA A 7 21.56 35.51 -5.17
C ALA A 7 22.38 34.22 -5.00
N PRO A 8 21.93 33.24 -4.19
CA PRO A 8 22.64 31.98 -4.02
C PRO A 8 22.70 31.24 -5.36
N ASN A 9 23.91 30.84 -5.74
CA ASN A 9 24.19 30.03 -6.91
C ASN A 9 23.56 28.63 -6.70
N LEU A 10 22.38 28.41 -7.28
CA LEU A 10 21.78 27.08 -7.43
C LEU A 10 22.56 26.33 -8.51
N ALA A 11 23.76 25.88 -8.17
CA ALA A 11 24.56 25.02 -9.05
C ALA A 11 23.75 23.77 -9.42
N ALA A 12 23.81 23.39 -10.70
CA ALA A 12 23.18 22.17 -11.19
C ALA A 12 23.66 20.95 -10.37
N PRO A 13 22.79 19.98 -10.06
CA PRO A 13 23.16 18.84 -9.23
C PRO A 13 24.29 18.06 -9.87
N ASP A 14 25.31 17.70 -9.08
CA ASP A 14 26.47 16.91 -9.48
C ASP A 14 26.02 15.73 -10.40
N PRO A 15 26.56 15.61 -11.62
CA PRO A 15 26.24 14.53 -12.55
C PRO A 15 26.43 13.12 -11.96
N SER A 16 27.32 12.96 -10.97
CA SER A 16 27.52 11.71 -10.23
C SER A 16 26.31 11.40 -9.32
N ARG A 17 25.87 12.40 -8.55
CA ARG A 17 24.68 12.33 -7.68
C ARG A 17 23.41 12.12 -8.49
N SER A 18 23.28 12.79 -9.63
CA SER A 18 22.15 12.65 -10.55
C SER A 18 22.06 11.26 -11.21
N ARG A 19 23.20 10.60 -11.45
CA ARG A 19 23.24 9.20 -11.93
C ARG A 19 22.91 8.22 -10.81
N ALA A 20 23.45 8.42 -9.61
CA ALA A 20 23.17 7.58 -8.45
C ALA A 20 21.67 7.61 -8.08
N ILE A 21 21.04 8.79 -8.09
CA ILE A 21 19.59 8.93 -7.86
C ILE A 21 18.77 8.20 -8.93
N ARG A 22 19.12 8.33 -10.22
CA ARG A 22 18.44 7.61 -11.30
C ARG A 22 18.58 6.09 -11.16
N GLN A 23 19.75 5.63 -10.75
CA GLN A 23 20.01 4.20 -10.52
C GLN A 23 19.22 3.67 -9.33
N LEU A 24 19.20 4.39 -8.21
CA LEU A 24 18.37 4.07 -7.05
C LEU A 24 16.88 4.04 -7.44
N TYR A 25 16.41 5.02 -8.20
CA TYR A 25 15.04 5.09 -8.68
C TYR A 25 14.68 3.88 -9.54
N ARG A 26 15.60 3.43 -10.41
CA ARG A 26 15.40 2.22 -11.22
C ARG A 26 15.35 0.96 -10.36
N ILE A 27 16.27 0.83 -9.39
CA ILE A 27 16.32 -0.29 -8.45
C ILE A 27 15.02 -0.40 -7.65
N LEU A 28 14.45 0.73 -7.23
CA LEU A 28 13.21 0.75 -6.44
C LEU A 28 11.95 0.61 -7.30
N ARG A 29 11.92 1.20 -8.51
CA ARG A 29 10.71 1.21 -9.35
C ARG A 29 10.46 -0.07 -10.14
N VAL A 30 11.50 -0.78 -10.54
CA VAL A 30 11.32 -2.00 -11.35
C VAL A 30 10.61 -3.10 -10.55
N PRO A 31 11.02 -3.41 -9.30
CA PRO A 31 10.31 -4.36 -8.45
C PRO A 31 8.86 -3.95 -8.17
N GLU A 32 8.60 -2.68 -7.82
CA GLU A 32 7.22 -2.22 -7.56
C GLU A 32 6.34 -2.29 -8.81
N ALA A 33 6.86 -1.90 -9.97
CA ALA A 33 6.13 -2.04 -11.23
C ALA A 33 5.82 -3.52 -11.55
N HIS A 34 6.70 -4.43 -11.15
CA HIS A 34 6.44 -5.86 -11.24
C HIS A 34 5.31 -6.30 -10.31
N GLY A 35 5.43 -6.01 -9.01
CA GLY A 35 4.44 -6.42 -8.02
C GLY A 35 3.06 -5.84 -8.30
N ARG A 36 2.98 -4.56 -8.68
CA ARG A 36 1.72 -3.92 -9.07
C ARG A 36 1.10 -4.57 -10.31
N ARG A 37 1.91 -4.94 -11.31
CA ARG A 37 1.41 -5.64 -12.51
C ARG A 37 0.89 -7.03 -12.16
N LEU A 38 1.58 -7.76 -11.29
CA LEU A 38 1.15 -9.08 -10.84
C LEU A 38 -0.16 -8.98 -10.06
N LEU A 39 -0.24 -8.07 -9.09
CA LEU A 39 -1.46 -7.77 -8.33
C LEU A 39 -2.66 -7.55 -9.25
N ARG A 40 -2.54 -6.63 -10.22
CA ARG A 40 -3.63 -6.30 -11.16
C ARG A 40 -4.14 -7.50 -11.96
N ARG A 41 -3.29 -8.47 -12.29
CA ARG A 41 -3.68 -9.69 -13.02
C ARG A 41 -4.49 -10.67 -12.15
N TRP A 42 -4.36 -10.58 -10.83
CA TRP A 42 -5.02 -11.45 -9.86
C TRP A 42 -6.28 -10.83 -9.24
N LEU A 43 -6.57 -9.56 -9.53
CA LEU A 43 -7.79 -8.91 -9.08
C LEU A 43 -8.97 -9.31 -9.96
N SER A 44 -10.14 -9.52 -9.34
CA SER A 44 -11.39 -9.57 -10.09
C SER A 44 -11.67 -8.25 -10.79
N ALA A 45 -12.58 -8.22 -11.77
CA ALA A 45 -12.94 -6.98 -12.47
C ALA A 45 -13.39 -5.87 -11.51
N GLU A 46 -14.16 -6.20 -10.47
CA GLU A 46 -14.59 -5.26 -9.45
C GLU A 46 -13.43 -4.78 -8.59
N GLN A 47 -12.58 -5.68 -8.10
CA GLN A 47 -11.40 -5.34 -7.30
C GLN A 47 -10.41 -4.48 -8.08
N LEU A 48 -10.23 -4.76 -9.37
CA LEU A 48 -9.38 -3.98 -10.25
C LEU A 48 -9.93 -2.56 -10.43
N ALA A 49 -11.25 -2.41 -10.65
CA ALA A 49 -11.88 -1.11 -10.74
C ALA A 49 -11.75 -0.30 -9.44
N GLN A 50 -11.89 -0.96 -8.28
CA GLN A 50 -11.65 -0.33 -6.97
C GLN A 50 -10.20 0.12 -6.82
N PHE A 51 -9.24 -0.76 -7.16
CA PHE A 51 -7.82 -0.48 -7.04
C PHE A 51 -7.40 0.70 -7.93
N ASP A 52 -7.88 0.73 -9.17
CA ASP A 52 -7.56 1.78 -10.14
C ASP A 52 -8.14 3.14 -9.73
N ALA A 53 -9.36 3.14 -9.16
CA ALA A 53 -10.01 4.37 -8.75
C ALA A 53 -9.55 4.90 -7.38
N ARG A 54 -9.19 4.01 -6.44
CA ARG A 54 -9.07 4.37 -5.02
C ARG A 54 -7.79 3.88 -4.33
N ASN A 55 -6.92 3.16 -5.04
CA ASN A 55 -5.72 2.52 -4.47
C ASN A 55 -6.02 1.55 -3.31
N PHE A 56 -7.21 0.93 -3.29
CA PHE A 56 -7.55 -0.17 -2.42
C PHE A 56 -8.51 -1.12 -3.13
N PHE A 57 -8.67 -2.33 -2.62
CA PHE A 57 -9.74 -3.23 -3.05
C PHE A 57 -10.32 -3.97 -1.84
N ASP A 58 -11.56 -4.40 -1.98
CA ASP A 58 -12.27 -5.15 -0.96
C ASP A 58 -12.16 -6.67 -1.25
N VAL A 59 -12.03 -7.45 -0.18
CA VAL A 59 -11.85 -8.91 -0.16
C VAL A 59 -12.90 -9.52 0.76
N ILE A 60 -13.39 -10.71 0.43
CA ILE A 60 -14.30 -11.47 1.28
C ILE A 60 -13.53 -12.62 1.92
N GLY A 61 -13.55 -12.68 3.26
CA GLY A 61 -12.95 -13.76 4.03
C GLY A 61 -13.66 -15.09 3.79
N CYS A 62 -12.90 -16.17 3.56
CA CYS A 62 -13.48 -17.48 3.23
C CYS A 62 -14.23 -18.17 4.38
N HIS A 63 -13.89 -17.86 5.63
CA HIS A 63 -14.47 -18.55 6.79
C HIS A 63 -15.67 -17.80 7.37
N THR A 64 -15.59 -16.47 7.43
CA THR A 64 -16.59 -15.64 8.12
C THR A 64 -17.47 -14.83 7.18
N ALA A 65 -17.13 -14.79 5.89
CA ALA A 65 -17.73 -13.92 4.88
C ALA A 65 -17.63 -12.41 5.21
N LYS A 66 -16.75 -12.03 6.14
CA LYS A 66 -16.48 -10.62 6.44
C LYS A 66 -15.77 -9.94 5.28
N ARG A 67 -16.01 -8.63 5.17
CA ARG A 67 -15.39 -7.80 4.14
C ARG A 67 -14.15 -7.11 4.71
N TYR A 68 -13.06 -7.20 3.98
CA TYR A 68 -11.76 -6.63 4.31
C TYR A 68 -11.33 -5.67 3.20
N ARG A 69 -11.01 -4.43 3.54
CA ARG A 69 -10.41 -3.46 2.63
C ARG A 69 -8.90 -3.51 2.74
N VAL A 70 -8.22 -3.73 1.62
CA VAL A 70 -6.76 -3.78 1.53
C VAL A 70 -6.25 -2.52 0.84
N TYR A 71 -5.56 -1.66 1.59
CA TYR A 71 -5.01 -0.39 1.11
C TYR A 71 -3.59 -0.55 0.56
N TYR A 72 -3.29 0.19 -0.50
CA TYR A 72 -1.94 0.27 -1.06
C TYR A 72 -1.02 1.13 -0.19
N ALA A 73 0.20 0.63 0.07
CA ALA A 73 1.31 1.34 0.72
C ALA A 73 0.95 2.06 2.04
N ASN A 74 0.23 1.40 2.94
CA ASN A 74 -0.11 1.93 4.26
C ASN A 74 0.42 1.03 5.40
N VAL A 75 0.61 1.58 6.60
CA VAL A 75 0.85 0.80 7.82
C VAL A 75 -0.51 0.41 8.40
N ALA A 76 -0.67 -0.86 8.82
CA ALA A 76 -1.97 -1.44 9.15
C ALA A 76 -2.97 -1.27 7.99
N ASN A 77 -2.60 -1.87 6.85
CA ASN A 77 -3.24 -1.67 5.56
C ASN A 77 -4.48 -2.53 5.30
N VAL A 78 -4.90 -3.35 6.26
CA VAL A 78 -6.12 -4.14 6.12
C VAL A 78 -7.14 -3.70 7.15
N GLU A 79 -8.36 -3.39 6.70
CA GLU A 79 -9.48 -3.01 7.56
C GLU A 79 -10.64 -3.97 7.38
N GLU A 80 -11.13 -4.58 8.45
CA GLU A 80 -12.47 -5.18 8.44
C GLU A 80 -13.48 -4.04 8.40
N ILE A 81 -14.40 -4.08 7.43
CA ILE A 81 -15.39 -3.03 7.20
C ILE A 81 -16.82 -3.57 7.35
N ASP A 82 -17.71 -2.73 7.85
CA ASP A 82 -19.14 -3.04 7.94
C ASP A 82 -19.83 -2.96 6.56
N LYS A 83 -21.14 -3.21 6.53
CA LYS A 83 -21.95 -3.20 5.31
C LYS A 83 -21.97 -1.83 4.61
N VAL A 84 -21.76 -0.74 5.36
CA VAL A 84 -21.73 0.63 4.82
C VAL A 84 -20.30 1.12 4.56
N GLY A 85 -19.29 0.25 4.74
CA GLY A 85 -17.89 0.51 4.44
C GLY A 85 -17.12 1.21 5.56
N ARG A 86 -17.63 1.24 6.79
CA ARG A 86 -16.93 1.83 7.95
C ARG A 86 -15.98 0.81 8.58
N PRO A 87 -14.76 1.21 8.99
CA PRO A 87 -13.80 0.32 9.62
C PRO A 87 -14.28 -0.13 11.02
N ILE A 88 -14.29 -1.45 11.23
CA ILE A 88 -14.59 -2.13 12.50
C ILE A 88 -13.29 -2.49 13.22
N LYS A 89 -12.29 -2.98 12.48
CA LYS A 89 -10.99 -3.41 13.03
C LYS A 89 -9.89 -3.22 12.00
N ARG A 90 -8.68 -2.91 12.46
CA ARG A 90 -7.50 -2.76 11.59
C ARG A 90 -6.50 -3.87 11.87
N TYR A 91 -5.86 -4.36 10.82
CA TYR A 91 -4.88 -5.42 10.85
C TYR A 91 -3.58 -4.96 10.18
N CYS A 92 -2.45 -5.33 10.77
CA CYS A 92 -1.12 -5.14 10.19
C CYS A 92 -0.41 -6.47 10.06
N PHE A 93 -0.02 -6.80 8.84
CA PHE A 93 0.83 -7.94 8.52
C PHE A 93 2.25 -7.40 8.34
N ILE A 94 3.20 -7.92 9.12
CA ILE A 94 4.61 -7.54 8.99
C ILE A 94 5.29 -8.61 8.13
N PRO A 95 5.53 -8.36 6.83
CA PRO A 95 6.23 -9.33 5.99
C PRO A 95 7.67 -9.52 6.48
N LYS A 96 8.22 -10.72 6.24
CA LYS A 96 9.66 -10.96 6.40
C LYS A 96 10.38 -10.47 5.14
N GLY A 97 11.36 -9.59 5.31
CA GLY A 97 12.15 -9.01 4.22
C GLY A 97 11.48 -7.84 3.51
N ASP A 98 12.20 -7.27 2.54
CA ASP A 98 11.79 -6.09 1.79
C ASP A 98 10.88 -6.47 0.61
N LEU A 99 9.60 -6.70 0.90
CA LEU A 99 8.59 -6.96 -0.12
C LEU A 99 7.99 -5.65 -0.64
N VAL A 100 7.81 -5.59 -1.96
CA VAL A 100 7.16 -4.44 -2.60
C VAL A 100 5.66 -4.42 -2.28
N PRO A 101 5.04 -3.24 -2.10
CA PRO A 101 3.62 -3.10 -1.78
C PRO A 101 2.68 -3.98 -2.62
N GLY A 102 2.90 -4.09 -3.93
CA GLY A 102 2.07 -4.93 -4.80
C GLY A 102 2.04 -6.41 -4.40
N ASP A 103 3.19 -6.97 -4.03
CA ASP A 103 3.30 -8.37 -3.61
C ASP A 103 2.70 -8.60 -2.23
N VAL A 104 2.90 -7.64 -1.31
CA VAL A 104 2.30 -7.68 0.03
C VAL A 104 0.77 -7.70 -0.06
N MET A 105 0.18 -6.82 -0.87
CA MET A 105 -1.27 -6.78 -1.05
C MET A 105 -1.81 -8.07 -1.69
N LEU A 106 -1.09 -8.63 -2.67
CA LEU A 106 -1.49 -9.89 -3.31
C LEU A 106 -1.46 -11.05 -2.31
N ALA A 107 -0.40 -11.16 -1.51
CA ALA A 107 -0.30 -12.18 -0.47
C ALA A 107 -1.44 -12.06 0.56
N GLN A 108 -1.76 -10.83 0.98
CA GLN A 108 -2.88 -10.57 1.90
C GLN A 108 -4.23 -10.95 1.29
N LYS A 109 -4.48 -10.62 0.02
CA LYS A 109 -5.69 -11.04 -0.70
C LYS A 109 -5.83 -12.55 -0.68
N ILE A 110 -4.81 -13.27 -1.15
CA ILE A 110 -4.82 -14.74 -1.22
C ILE A 110 -5.08 -15.31 0.18
N ALA A 111 -4.32 -14.88 1.18
CA ALA A 111 -4.45 -15.38 2.55
C ALA A 111 -5.86 -15.18 3.11
N LEU A 112 -6.48 -14.01 2.91
CA LEU A 112 -7.85 -13.76 3.38
C LEU A 112 -8.90 -14.58 2.62
N GLU A 113 -8.73 -14.78 1.31
CA GLU A 113 -9.68 -15.54 0.47
C GLU A 113 -9.52 -17.06 0.56
N THR A 114 -8.39 -17.57 1.06
CA THR A 114 -8.13 -19.02 1.12
C THR A 114 -7.96 -19.56 2.53
N ASP A 115 -7.44 -18.77 3.47
CA ASP A 115 -7.24 -19.18 4.86
C ASP A 115 -7.35 -17.98 5.84
N GLU A 116 -8.55 -17.39 5.87
CA GLU A 116 -8.83 -16.18 6.65
C GLU A 116 -8.40 -16.29 8.11
N LEU A 117 -8.72 -17.40 8.79
CA LEU A 117 -8.47 -17.51 10.23
C LEU A 117 -6.97 -17.60 10.54
N ALA A 118 -6.19 -18.35 9.75
CA ALA A 118 -4.74 -18.39 9.91
C ALA A 118 -4.10 -17.03 9.59
N ALA A 119 -4.58 -16.34 8.55
CA ALA A 119 -4.13 -14.99 8.22
C ALA A 119 -4.36 -14.02 9.40
N LEU A 120 -5.55 -14.01 9.97
CA LEU A 120 -5.89 -13.13 11.10
C LEU A 120 -5.21 -13.54 12.42
N ALA A 121 -4.74 -14.77 12.56
CA ALA A 121 -4.01 -15.24 13.73
C ALA A 121 -2.60 -14.64 13.83
N VAL A 122 -1.95 -14.37 12.69
CA VAL A 122 -0.59 -13.79 12.64
C VAL A 122 -0.58 -12.26 12.52
N ALA A 123 -1.73 -11.64 12.31
CA ALA A 123 -1.84 -10.19 12.15
C ALA A 123 -1.84 -9.45 13.49
N ASN A 124 -1.13 -8.33 13.56
CA ASN A 124 -1.29 -7.37 14.65
C ASN A 124 -2.65 -6.68 14.53
N LYS A 125 -3.38 -6.55 15.65
CA LYS A 125 -4.76 -6.04 15.68
C LYS A 125 -4.79 -4.67 16.34
N PHE A 126 -5.50 -3.73 15.73
CA PHE A 126 -5.66 -2.37 16.25
C PHE A 126 -7.14 -1.97 16.23
N THR A 127 -7.52 -1.13 17.19
CA THR A 127 -8.81 -0.44 17.15
C THR A 127 -8.79 0.61 16.02
N PRO A 128 -9.90 0.78 15.27
CA PRO A 128 -10.00 1.86 14.30
C PRO A 128 -9.81 3.22 14.97
N ARG A 129 -9.15 4.15 14.28
CA ARG A 129 -9.10 5.54 14.75
C ARG A 129 -10.52 6.12 14.70
N PRO A 130 -10.98 6.87 15.72
CA PRO A 130 -12.25 7.60 15.63
C PRO A 130 -12.26 8.45 14.36
N GLN A 131 -13.31 8.32 13.55
CA GLN A 131 -13.46 9.16 12.36
C GLN A 131 -13.63 10.61 12.83
N ARG A 132 -12.79 11.53 12.31
CA ARG A 132 -13.01 12.96 12.52
C ARG A 132 -14.25 13.34 11.70
N THR A 133 -15.35 13.62 12.38
CA THR A 133 -16.50 14.28 11.77
C THR A 133 -16.08 15.72 11.44
N ASN A 134 -16.16 16.11 10.17
CA ASN A 134 -16.09 17.51 9.76
C ASN A 134 -17.32 18.26 10.24
#